data_AF-A0A6J2PLU5-F1
#
_entry.id   AF-A0A6J2PLU5-F1
#
_cell.length_a   1.000
_cell.length_b   1.000
_cell.length_c   1.000
_cell.angle_alpha   90.00
_cell.angle_beta   90.00
_cell.angle_gamma   90.00
#
_symmetry.space_group_name_H-M   'P 1'
#
loop_
_entity.id
_entity.type
_entity.pdbx_description
1 polymer ?
#
loop_
_entity_poly.entity_id
_entity_poly.type
_entity_poly.pdbx_seq_one_letter_code
_entity_poly.pdbx_strand_id
1 'polypeptide(L)'
;MIGPHRREQKMGVWMLHRNPLQAAWLCCLLAVQVLSCPDSCRKCSGPEHDQCEECRAGWTLHNYTCVDVDECGTELGICPTNSYCFNTDGSFKCRDCDPACVGCMGSGPARCRKCASGYTLTGSKCLDIDECSDRVLACHGLDEICTNTEGSFRCDCAEGLIHKDGVCVKKQQSGVQEKGLFEDIQDDEVEVLKQMLFGVVLCALATLAAKGDLVYTSIFMGAVAAMAGHWLSDKGDRLFNNFLKGR
;
A
#
# COMPACT_ATOMS: atom_id res chain seq x y z
N MET A 1 -2.58 -26.00 -23.78
CA MET A 1 -1.96 -26.18 -22.44
C MET A 1 -2.59 -25.17 -21.52
N ILE A 2 -3.34 -25.62 -20.51
CA ILE A 2 -3.64 -25.02 -19.19
C ILE A 2 -4.76 -25.90 -18.64
N GLY A 3 -4.42 -26.77 -17.69
CA GLY A 3 -5.36 -27.68 -17.02
C GLY A 3 -6.14 -26.98 -15.90
N PRO A 4 -7.22 -27.58 -15.37
CA PRO A 4 -8.01 -26.93 -14.35
C PRO A 4 -7.32 -27.03 -12.98
N HIS A 5 -7.32 -25.89 -12.30
CA HIS A 5 -6.70 -25.64 -11.02
C HIS A 5 -7.43 -26.40 -9.90
N ARG A 6 -6.81 -27.48 -9.41
CA ARG A 6 -7.28 -28.23 -8.23
C ARG A 6 -6.96 -27.41 -6.98
N ARG A 7 -7.97 -27.02 -6.18
CA ARG A 7 -7.76 -26.46 -4.84
C ARG A 7 -7.22 -27.55 -3.92
N GLU A 8 -5.98 -27.39 -3.48
CA GLU A 8 -5.38 -28.23 -2.43
C GLU A 8 -5.96 -27.83 -1.06
N GLN A 9 -6.67 -28.76 -0.42
CA GLN A 9 -6.90 -28.70 1.02
C GLN A 9 -5.74 -29.42 1.73
N LYS A 10 -4.97 -28.67 2.52
CA LYS A 10 -3.88 -29.20 3.36
C LYS A 10 -4.46 -30.14 4.44
N MET A 11 -4.13 -31.44 4.36
CA MET A 11 -4.33 -32.40 5.45
C MET A 11 -3.04 -32.53 6.26
N GLY A 12 -3.08 -32.13 7.53
CA GLY A 12 -1.98 -32.29 8.48
C GLY A 12 -1.74 -33.77 8.80
N VAL A 13 -0.50 -34.22 8.60
CA VAL A 13 -0.04 -35.58 8.92
C VAL A 13 0.35 -35.63 10.40
N TRP A 14 -0.38 -36.41 11.19
CA TRP A 14 0.10 -36.90 12.49
C TRP A 14 0.37 -38.40 12.37
N MET A 15 1.66 -38.76 12.47
CA MET A 15 2.13 -40.14 12.49
C MET A 15 1.76 -40.78 13.83
N LEU A 16 0.97 -41.86 13.82
CA LEU A 16 0.93 -42.81 14.94
C LEU A 16 0.91 -44.26 14.47
N HIS A 17 1.58 -45.06 15.29
CA HIS A 17 2.15 -46.38 15.08
C HIS A 17 1.18 -47.47 14.57
N ARG A 18 1.72 -48.31 13.66
CA ARG A 18 1.18 -49.54 13.05
C ARG A 18 0.32 -50.42 13.97
N ASN A 19 -0.91 -50.71 13.54
CA ASN A 19 -1.68 -51.92 13.91
C ASN A 19 -2.49 -52.43 12.69
N PRO A 20 -2.22 -53.64 12.15
CA PRO A 20 -2.80 -54.10 10.89
C PRO A 20 -4.30 -54.43 10.95
N LEU A 21 -4.87 -54.59 12.15
CA LEU A 21 -6.31 -54.86 12.35
C LEU A 21 -7.18 -53.59 12.37
N GLN A 22 -6.61 -52.41 12.62
CA GLN A 22 -7.35 -51.13 12.55
C GLN A 22 -7.40 -50.54 11.13
N ALA A 23 -6.49 -50.95 10.25
CA ALA A 23 -6.49 -50.52 8.85
C ALA A 23 -7.71 -51.01 8.06
N ALA A 24 -8.31 -52.15 8.47
CA ALA A 24 -9.52 -52.69 7.86
C ALA A 24 -10.78 -51.87 8.23
N TRP A 25 -10.83 -51.29 9.43
CA TRP A 25 -11.95 -50.44 9.85
C TRP A 25 -11.86 -49.03 9.26
N LEU A 26 -10.66 -48.51 9.03
CA LEU A 26 -10.45 -47.23 8.33
C LEU A 26 -10.64 -47.31 6.81
N CYS A 27 -10.47 -48.49 6.19
CA CYS A 27 -10.77 -48.67 4.77
C CYS A 27 -12.28 -48.66 4.47
N CYS A 28 -13.14 -49.07 5.41
CA CYS A 28 -14.60 -49.03 5.23
C CYS A 28 -15.21 -47.62 5.30
N LEU A 29 -14.45 -46.60 5.74
CA LEU A 29 -14.92 -45.20 5.76
C LEU A 29 -14.44 -44.36 4.57
N LEU A 30 -13.58 -44.90 3.70
CA LEU A 30 -13.00 -44.18 2.57
C LEU A 30 -13.60 -44.52 1.21
N ALA A 31 -14.62 -45.39 1.15
CA ALA A 31 -15.26 -45.80 -0.10
C ALA A 31 -16.62 -45.15 -0.36
N VAL A 32 -16.82 -43.90 0.09
CA VAL A 32 -17.85 -43.05 -0.53
C VAL A 32 -17.16 -42.33 -1.68
N GLN A 33 -17.02 -43.01 -2.82
CA GLN A 33 -16.92 -42.29 -4.08
C GLN A 33 -18.24 -41.55 -4.22
N VAL A 34 -18.25 -40.25 -3.87
CA VAL A 34 -19.35 -39.36 -4.24
C VAL A 34 -19.30 -39.29 -5.76
N LEU A 35 -19.97 -40.23 -6.41
CA LEU A 35 -20.07 -40.28 -7.85
C LEU A 35 -21.23 -39.36 -8.23
N SER A 36 -20.93 -38.08 -8.22
CA SER A 36 -21.85 -37.02 -8.62
C SER A 36 -21.69 -36.73 -10.09
N CYS A 37 -22.81 -36.51 -10.80
CA CYS A 37 -22.79 -36.00 -12.18
C CYS A 37 -21.87 -34.76 -12.29
N PRO A 38 -21.28 -34.48 -13.48
CA PRO A 38 -20.53 -33.24 -13.73
C PRO A 38 -21.33 -31.99 -13.34
N ASP A 39 -20.66 -30.93 -12.88
CA ASP A 39 -21.33 -29.72 -12.38
C ASP A 39 -22.23 -29.04 -13.42
N SER A 40 -21.89 -29.14 -14.71
CA SER A 40 -22.67 -28.64 -15.84
C SER A 40 -23.91 -29.48 -16.17
N CYS A 41 -23.99 -30.70 -15.62
CA CYS A 41 -25.04 -31.66 -15.86
C CYS A 41 -26.14 -31.58 -14.79
N ARG A 42 -27.40 -31.56 -15.22
CA ARG A 42 -28.59 -31.63 -14.35
C ARG A 42 -28.97 -33.07 -14.06
N LYS A 43 -28.90 -33.95 -15.06
CA LYS A 43 -29.26 -35.36 -14.95
C LYS A 43 -28.29 -36.21 -15.78
N CYS A 44 -27.67 -37.21 -15.16
CA CYS A 44 -26.78 -38.16 -15.83
C CYS A 44 -27.30 -39.60 -15.68
N SER A 45 -26.85 -40.49 -16.57
CA SER A 45 -27.34 -41.87 -16.72
C SER A 45 -27.00 -42.81 -15.55
N GLY A 46 -26.20 -42.36 -14.57
CA GLY A 46 -25.87 -43.10 -13.35
C GLY A 46 -24.40 -43.57 -13.30
N PRO A 47 -24.03 -44.38 -12.30
CA PRO A 47 -22.65 -44.49 -11.85
C PRO A 47 -21.69 -45.31 -12.72
N GLU A 48 -22.22 -45.94 -13.77
CA GLU A 48 -21.45 -46.77 -14.69
C GLU A 48 -21.10 -46.01 -15.98
N HIS A 49 -21.82 -44.91 -16.26
CA HIS A 49 -21.66 -44.09 -17.45
C HIS A 49 -21.92 -42.61 -17.11
N ASP A 50 -20.86 -41.78 -17.09
CA ASP A 50 -20.89 -40.33 -16.84
C ASP A 50 -21.55 -39.52 -17.99
N GLN A 51 -22.44 -40.15 -18.74
CA GLN A 51 -23.16 -39.53 -19.84
C GLN A 51 -24.21 -38.57 -19.29
N CYS A 52 -24.15 -37.31 -19.73
CA CYS A 52 -25.16 -36.34 -19.38
C CYS A 52 -26.38 -36.50 -20.29
N GLU A 53 -27.56 -36.54 -19.68
CA GLU A 53 -28.85 -36.61 -20.38
C GLU A 53 -29.50 -35.23 -20.50
N GLU A 54 -29.28 -34.38 -19.49
CA GLU A 54 -29.85 -33.03 -19.43
C GLU A 54 -28.82 -32.05 -18.87
N CYS A 55 -28.53 -31.00 -19.62
CA CYS A 55 -27.63 -29.93 -19.18
C CYS A 55 -28.35 -28.89 -18.32
N ARG A 56 -27.58 -28.20 -17.47
CA ARG A 56 -28.08 -27.01 -16.76
C ARG A 56 -28.23 -25.84 -17.73
N ALA A 57 -28.96 -24.80 -17.31
CA ALA A 57 -29.09 -23.57 -18.10
C ALA A 57 -27.71 -22.95 -18.36
N GLY A 58 -27.50 -22.39 -19.56
CA GLY A 58 -26.19 -21.89 -20.02
C GLY A 58 -25.30 -22.97 -20.67
N TRP A 59 -25.78 -24.21 -20.78
CA TRP A 59 -25.03 -25.31 -21.38
C TRP A 59 -25.86 -26.01 -22.46
N THR A 60 -25.20 -26.52 -23.50
CA THR A 60 -25.81 -27.29 -24.59
C THR A 60 -25.31 -28.72 -24.59
N LEU A 61 -26.21 -29.66 -24.89
CA LEU A 61 -25.88 -31.08 -24.94
C LEU A 61 -25.27 -31.44 -26.28
N HIS A 62 -24.05 -31.95 -26.27
CA HIS A 62 -23.34 -32.41 -27.46
C HIS A 62 -22.64 -33.74 -27.15
N ASN A 63 -23.01 -34.84 -27.83
CA ASN A 63 -22.44 -36.17 -27.62
C ASN A 63 -22.41 -36.61 -26.13
N TYR A 64 -23.53 -36.46 -25.43
CA TYR A 64 -23.66 -36.78 -23.99
C TYR A 64 -22.75 -35.97 -23.05
N THR A 65 -22.15 -34.88 -23.53
CA THR A 65 -21.42 -33.92 -22.70
C THR A 65 -22.06 -32.55 -22.79
N CYS A 66 -22.02 -31.81 -21.69
CA CYS A 66 -22.49 -30.43 -21.66
C CYS A 66 -21.35 -29.49 -22.03
N VAL A 67 -21.54 -28.75 -23.10
CA VAL A 67 -20.62 -27.71 -23.57
C VAL A 67 -21.24 -26.36 -23.23
N ASP A 68 -20.43 -25.50 -22.63
CA ASP A 68 -20.81 -24.15 -22.27
C ASP A 68 -21.28 -23.36 -23.50
N VAL A 69 -22.32 -22.55 -23.33
CA VAL A 69 -22.82 -21.67 -24.40
C VAL A 69 -22.05 -20.37 -24.34
N ASP A 70 -21.27 -20.05 -25.38
CA ASP A 70 -20.61 -18.75 -25.47
C ASP A 70 -21.62 -17.66 -25.80
N GLU A 71 -22.24 -17.05 -24.79
CA GLU A 71 -23.25 -16.00 -25.02
C GLU A 71 -22.64 -14.77 -25.70
N CYS A 72 -21.34 -14.52 -25.53
CA CYS A 72 -20.63 -13.40 -26.16
C CYS A 72 -20.50 -13.54 -27.69
N GLY A 73 -20.60 -14.76 -28.22
CA GLY A 73 -20.69 -15.05 -29.65
C GLY A 73 -22.11 -14.98 -30.23
N THR A 74 -23.11 -14.71 -29.40
CA THR A 74 -24.54 -14.69 -29.77
C THR A 74 -25.17 -13.31 -29.55
N GLU A 75 -26.44 -13.16 -29.94
CA GLU A 75 -27.20 -11.93 -29.69
C GLU A 75 -27.52 -11.69 -28.20
N LEU A 76 -27.23 -12.65 -27.31
CA LEU A 76 -27.47 -12.54 -25.88
C LEU A 76 -26.36 -11.79 -25.14
N GLY A 77 -25.14 -11.74 -25.69
CA GLY A 77 -23.95 -11.14 -25.07
C GLY A 77 -23.90 -9.60 -25.09
N ILE A 78 -25.04 -8.93 -24.90
CA ILE A 78 -25.13 -7.47 -24.92
C ILE A 78 -24.74 -6.91 -23.55
N CYS A 79 -23.67 -6.10 -23.53
CA CYS A 79 -23.15 -5.46 -22.33
C CYS A 79 -23.31 -3.93 -22.37
N PRO A 80 -23.35 -3.25 -21.21
CA PRO A 80 -23.47 -1.80 -21.13
C PRO A 80 -22.28 -1.06 -21.78
N THR A 81 -22.44 0.25 -21.97
CA THR A 81 -21.41 1.09 -22.61
C THR A 81 -20.06 1.00 -21.89
N ASN A 82 -18.97 1.00 -22.65
CA ASN A 82 -17.59 0.87 -22.16
C ASN A 82 -17.30 -0.40 -21.35
N SER A 83 -18.02 -1.47 -21.64
CA SER A 83 -17.74 -2.81 -21.12
C SER A 83 -17.67 -3.83 -22.27
N TYR A 84 -17.10 -4.99 -22.00
CA TYR A 84 -17.04 -6.10 -22.93
C TYR A 84 -17.63 -7.37 -22.29
N CYS A 85 -18.17 -8.24 -23.15
CA CYS A 85 -18.68 -9.54 -22.74
C CYS A 85 -17.51 -10.49 -22.47
N PHE A 86 -17.54 -11.16 -21.31
CA PHE A 86 -16.61 -12.19 -20.89
C PHE A 86 -17.40 -13.47 -20.60
N ASN A 87 -17.21 -14.49 -21.45
CA ASN A 87 -17.86 -15.78 -21.29
C ASN A 87 -17.36 -16.50 -20.03
N THR A 88 -18.26 -17.12 -19.27
CA THR A 88 -17.95 -17.87 -18.04
C THR A 88 -18.65 -19.22 -18.05
N ASP A 89 -18.14 -20.20 -17.32
CA ASP A 89 -18.78 -21.51 -17.30
C ASP A 89 -20.24 -21.42 -16.77
N GLY A 90 -21.20 -21.65 -17.66
CA GLY A 90 -22.65 -21.62 -17.46
C GLY A 90 -23.33 -20.26 -17.56
N SER A 91 -22.61 -19.18 -17.90
CA SER A 91 -23.18 -17.84 -18.07
C SER A 91 -22.17 -16.86 -18.68
N PHE A 92 -22.49 -15.57 -18.75
CA PHE A 92 -21.51 -14.53 -19.10
C PHE A 92 -21.47 -13.42 -18.06
N LYS A 93 -20.38 -12.66 -18.08
CA LYS A 93 -20.22 -11.45 -17.27
C LYS A 93 -19.79 -10.29 -18.16
N CYS A 94 -20.35 -9.12 -17.91
CA CYS A 94 -19.82 -7.89 -18.46
C CYS A 94 -18.68 -7.40 -17.59
N ARG A 95 -17.56 -7.05 -18.20
CA ARG A 95 -16.40 -6.47 -17.53
C ARG A 95 -16.07 -5.12 -18.13
N ASP A 96 -15.64 -4.20 -17.30
CA ASP A 96 -15.26 -2.86 -17.74
C ASP A 96 -14.00 -2.90 -18.59
N CYS A 97 -13.93 -1.97 -19.55
CA CYS A 97 -12.74 -1.77 -20.36
C CYS A 97 -11.57 -1.25 -19.53
N ASP A 98 -10.37 -1.42 -20.07
CA ASP A 98 -9.16 -0.81 -19.51
C ASP A 98 -9.28 0.73 -19.53
N PRO A 99 -8.78 1.45 -18.50
CA PRO A 99 -8.80 2.92 -18.47
C PRO A 99 -8.17 3.58 -19.71
N ALA A 100 -7.20 2.90 -20.34
CA ALA A 100 -6.57 3.35 -21.57
C ALA A 100 -7.50 3.32 -22.80
N CYS A 101 -8.70 2.75 -22.70
CA CYS A 101 -9.62 2.54 -23.81
C CYS A 101 -10.88 3.44 -23.75
N VAL A 102 -11.31 3.93 -24.90
CA VAL A 102 -12.69 4.39 -25.15
C VAL A 102 -13.40 3.27 -25.90
N GLY A 103 -13.95 2.32 -25.15
CA GLY A 103 -14.54 1.09 -25.65
C GLY A 103 -13.50 0.01 -25.99
N CYS A 104 -13.88 -1.26 -25.79
CA CYS A 104 -12.99 -2.40 -25.95
C CYS A 104 -13.73 -3.63 -26.49
N MET A 105 -12.98 -4.67 -26.84
CA MET A 105 -13.47 -5.98 -27.28
C MET A 105 -12.98 -7.12 -26.36
N GLY A 106 -12.32 -6.78 -25.26
CA GLY A 106 -11.72 -7.75 -24.35
C GLY A 106 -10.87 -7.05 -23.28
N SER A 107 -10.16 -7.85 -22.49
CA SER A 107 -9.37 -7.34 -21.38
C SER A 107 -8.08 -6.63 -21.81
N GLY A 108 -7.71 -5.61 -21.04
CA GLY A 108 -6.43 -4.92 -21.13
C GLY A 108 -6.31 -3.94 -22.31
N PRO A 109 -5.18 -3.24 -22.42
CA PRO A 109 -5.00 -2.15 -23.37
C PRO A 109 -4.81 -2.61 -24.83
N ALA A 110 -4.67 -3.92 -25.05
CA ALA A 110 -4.45 -4.53 -26.37
C ALA A 110 -5.74 -4.73 -27.18
N ARG A 111 -6.90 -4.62 -26.52
CA ARG A 111 -8.21 -4.88 -27.13
C ARG A 111 -9.09 -3.63 -27.09
N CYS A 112 -8.48 -2.45 -27.06
CA CYS A 112 -9.20 -1.20 -27.21
C CYS A 112 -9.73 -1.04 -28.63
N ARG A 113 -10.94 -0.51 -28.77
CA ARG A 113 -11.46 -0.03 -30.07
C ARG A 113 -10.82 1.31 -30.43
N LYS A 114 -10.61 2.15 -29.42
CA LYS A 114 -9.98 3.46 -29.53
C LYS A 114 -9.24 3.75 -28.23
N CYS A 115 -8.08 4.40 -28.31
CA CYS A 115 -7.35 4.85 -27.12
C CYS A 115 -8.04 6.07 -26.50
N ALA A 116 -8.03 6.15 -25.17
CA ALA A 116 -8.42 7.32 -24.42
C ALA A 116 -7.45 8.48 -24.64
N SER A 117 -7.88 9.70 -24.29
CA SER A 117 -7.00 10.87 -24.24
C SER A 117 -5.84 10.61 -23.26
N GLY A 118 -4.63 11.02 -23.64
CA GLY A 118 -3.40 10.69 -22.89
C GLY A 118 -2.79 9.34 -23.27
N TYR A 119 -3.38 8.59 -24.20
CA TYR A 119 -2.86 7.31 -24.67
C TYR A 119 -2.65 7.29 -26.18
N THR A 120 -1.61 6.62 -26.64
CA THR A 120 -1.27 6.44 -28.05
C THR A 120 -1.27 4.96 -28.44
N LEU A 121 -1.71 4.67 -29.67
CA LEU A 121 -1.73 3.31 -30.19
C LEU A 121 -0.32 2.91 -30.64
N THR A 122 0.35 2.07 -29.85
CA THR A 122 1.65 1.49 -30.21
C THR A 122 1.46 0.03 -30.59
N GLY A 123 1.53 -0.25 -31.90
CA GLY A 123 1.22 -1.56 -32.45
C GLY A 123 -0.28 -1.88 -32.31
N SER A 124 -0.64 -2.72 -31.34
CA SER A 124 -2.03 -3.08 -31.03
C SER A 124 -2.46 -2.69 -29.61
N LYS A 125 -1.62 -1.97 -28.87
CA LYS A 125 -1.88 -1.60 -27.48
C LYS A 125 -1.98 -0.09 -27.33
N CYS A 126 -2.94 0.38 -26.57
CA CYS A 126 -2.96 1.76 -26.09
C CYS A 126 -1.96 1.88 -24.94
N LEU A 127 -0.88 2.62 -25.19
CA LEU A 127 0.13 2.91 -24.19
C LEU A 127 -0.01 4.37 -23.77
N ASP A 128 0.28 4.61 -22.51
CA ASP A 128 0.35 5.94 -21.93
C ASP A 128 1.35 6.80 -22.71
N ILE A 129 0.99 8.05 -22.98
CA ILE A 129 1.88 9.02 -23.60
C ILE A 129 2.72 9.60 -22.48
N ASP A 130 4.04 9.41 -22.53
CA ASP A 130 4.91 10.07 -21.57
C ASP A 130 5.10 11.54 -21.99
N GLU A 131 4.23 12.42 -21.48
CA GLU A 131 4.35 13.84 -21.79
C GLU A 131 5.64 14.44 -21.20
N CYS A 132 6.16 13.87 -20.09
CA CYS A 132 7.38 14.35 -19.44
C CYS A 132 8.67 14.03 -20.20
N SER A 133 8.61 13.16 -21.21
CA SER A 133 9.76 12.91 -22.11
C SER A 133 10.21 14.17 -22.84
N ASP A 134 9.30 15.12 -23.11
CA ASP A 134 9.64 16.47 -23.57
C ASP A 134 9.25 17.52 -22.51
N ARG A 135 10.20 17.82 -21.62
CA ARG A 135 10.00 18.76 -20.52
C ARG A 135 9.54 20.15 -20.95
N VAL A 136 9.91 20.59 -22.16
CA VAL A 136 9.58 21.94 -22.66
C VAL A 136 8.10 22.02 -23.04
N LEU A 137 7.53 20.91 -23.50
CA LEU A 137 6.12 20.80 -23.84
C LEU A 137 5.24 20.46 -22.62
N ALA A 138 5.78 19.72 -21.64
CA ALA A 138 5.02 19.27 -20.49
C ALA A 138 4.76 20.35 -19.44
N CYS A 139 5.81 20.96 -18.88
CA CYS A 139 5.68 21.95 -17.81
C CYS A 139 6.20 23.30 -18.28
N HIS A 140 5.37 24.34 -18.18
CA HIS A 140 5.72 25.68 -18.62
C HIS A 140 6.43 26.51 -17.54
N GLY A 141 6.33 26.12 -16.26
CA GLY A 141 6.93 26.87 -15.15
C GLY A 141 8.43 26.60 -14.99
N LEU A 142 9.16 27.64 -14.58
CA LEU A 142 10.54 27.51 -14.10
C LEU A 142 10.55 26.77 -12.75
N ASP A 143 11.51 25.87 -12.55
CA ASP A 143 11.65 25.04 -11.34
C ASP A 143 10.47 24.08 -11.06
N GLU A 144 9.73 23.68 -12.10
CA GLU A 144 8.74 22.61 -12.06
C GLU A 144 9.35 21.24 -12.39
N ILE A 145 8.90 20.21 -11.67
CA ILE A 145 9.22 18.81 -11.87
C ILE A 145 8.00 18.13 -12.50
N CYS A 146 8.17 17.67 -13.73
CA CYS A 146 7.18 16.85 -14.41
C CYS A 146 7.18 15.42 -13.85
N THR A 147 6.01 14.92 -13.47
CA THR A 147 5.80 13.51 -13.16
C THR A 147 4.72 12.93 -14.06
N ASN A 148 5.08 11.94 -14.86
CA ASN A 148 4.15 11.23 -15.73
C ASN A 148 3.21 10.36 -14.89
N THR A 149 1.93 10.32 -15.25
CA THR A 149 0.89 9.52 -14.59
C THR A 149 0.08 8.77 -15.63
N GLU A 150 -0.67 7.74 -15.25
CA GLU A 150 -1.46 7.01 -16.26
C GLU A 150 -2.60 7.89 -16.81
N GLY A 151 -2.51 8.22 -18.11
CA GLY A 151 -3.46 9.02 -18.88
C GLY A 151 -3.28 10.54 -18.77
N SER A 152 -2.24 11.02 -18.08
CA SER A 152 -1.96 12.43 -17.88
C SER A 152 -0.56 12.63 -17.30
N PHE A 153 -0.14 13.87 -17.11
CA PHE A 153 1.02 14.21 -16.30
C PHE A 153 0.65 15.25 -15.23
N ARG A 154 1.55 15.45 -14.26
CA ARG A 154 1.46 16.55 -13.29
C ARG A 154 2.78 17.30 -13.21
N CYS A 155 2.69 18.60 -12.97
CA CYS A 155 3.84 19.48 -12.74
C CYS A 155 3.80 19.95 -11.29
N ASP A 156 4.80 19.56 -10.51
CA ASP A 156 4.94 19.94 -9.10
C ASP A 156 6.16 20.87 -8.94
N CYS A 157 6.11 21.84 -8.04
CA CYS A 157 7.31 22.64 -7.76
C CYS A 157 8.42 21.76 -7.17
N ALA A 158 9.67 22.08 -7.52
CA ALA A 158 10.84 21.44 -6.91
C ALA A 158 10.83 21.57 -5.37
N GLU A 159 11.56 20.66 -4.71
CA GLU A 159 11.57 20.58 -3.26
C GLU A 159 11.95 21.92 -2.60
N GLY A 160 11.16 22.36 -1.61
CA GLY A 160 11.35 23.65 -0.93
C GLY A 160 10.68 24.84 -1.60
N LEU A 161 10.07 24.67 -2.78
CA LEU A 161 9.29 25.70 -3.48
C LEU A 161 7.78 25.45 -3.28
N ILE A 162 6.99 26.51 -3.47
CA ILE A 162 5.53 26.49 -3.46
C ILE A 162 5.00 27.19 -4.70
N HIS A 163 3.87 26.71 -5.21
CA HIS A 163 3.16 27.37 -6.30
C HIS A 163 2.53 28.65 -5.77
N LYS A 164 2.95 29.81 -6.28
CA LYS A 164 2.40 31.12 -5.95
C LYS A 164 2.24 31.93 -7.23
N ASP A 165 1.00 32.35 -7.51
CA ASP A 165 0.66 33.14 -8.70
C ASP A 165 1.11 32.49 -10.04
N GLY A 166 1.06 31.16 -10.11
CA GLY A 166 1.45 30.39 -11.30
C GLY A 166 2.96 30.19 -11.46
N VAL A 167 3.76 30.55 -10.45
CA VAL A 167 5.22 30.43 -10.45
C VAL A 167 5.69 29.71 -9.19
N CYS A 168 6.69 28.84 -9.32
CA CYS A 168 7.34 28.23 -8.16
C CYS A 168 8.23 29.25 -7.45
N VAL A 169 7.88 29.59 -6.21
CA VAL A 169 8.68 30.47 -5.36
C VAL A 169 9.19 29.70 -4.16
N LYS A 170 10.40 30.03 -3.69
CA LYS A 170 10.90 29.46 -2.43
C LYS A 170 9.92 29.78 -1.31
N LYS A 171 9.63 28.80 -0.45
CA LYS A 171 8.94 29.07 0.82
C LYS A 171 9.77 30.13 1.55
N GLN A 172 9.27 31.37 1.64
CA GLN A 172 9.83 32.32 2.60
C GLN A 172 9.58 31.72 3.97
N GLN A 173 10.62 31.18 4.59
CA GLN A 173 10.60 30.77 5.98
C GLN A 173 10.21 32.00 6.81
N SER A 174 8.94 32.13 7.14
CA SER A 174 8.51 32.93 8.27
C SER A 174 8.98 32.18 9.53
N GLY A 175 10.25 32.36 9.86
CA GLY A 175 10.89 32.01 11.13
C GLY A 175 10.69 30.57 11.63
N VAL A 176 11.35 29.58 11.02
CA VAL A 176 11.81 28.39 11.74
C VAL A 176 13.18 28.00 11.18
N GLN A 177 14.17 28.09 12.07
CA GLN A 177 15.52 27.53 12.08
C GLN A 177 15.79 26.48 10.99
N GLU A 178 16.84 26.71 10.18
CA GLU A 178 17.46 25.68 9.35
C GLU A 178 17.87 24.50 10.24
N LYS A 179 17.05 23.45 10.29
CA LYS A 179 17.53 22.14 10.72
C LYS A 179 18.44 21.62 9.63
N GLY A 180 19.72 21.96 9.75
CA GLY A 180 20.80 21.24 9.09
C GLY A 180 20.77 19.77 9.49
N LEU A 181 21.49 18.96 8.71
CA LEU A 181 21.62 17.49 8.77
C LEU A 181 22.11 16.89 10.12
N PHE A 182 22.04 17.63 11.22
CA PHE A 182 22.45 17.22 12.58
C PHE A 182 21.43 17.63 13.66
N GLU A 183 20.15 17.81 13.32
CA GLU A 183 19.11 18.16 14.31
C GLU A 183 18.06 17.05 14.49
N ASP A 184 18.54 15.81 14.46
CA ASP A 184 17.90 14.60 15.01
C ASP A 184 18.78 14.02 16.12
N ILE A 185 19.20 14.87 17.07
CA ILE A 185 19.48 14.41 18.43
C ILE A 185 18.28 14.88 19.24
N GLN A 186 17.40 13.95 19.54
CA GLN A 186 16.25 14.19 20.41
C GLN A 186 16.75 14.80 21.72
N ASP A 187 16.25 15.99 22.06
CA ASP A 187 16.50 16.65 23.35
C ASP A 187 16.17 15.73 24.56
N ASP A 188 15.39 14.67 24.29
CA ASP A 188 14.98 13.61 25.19
C ASP A 188 16.16 12.73 25.68
N GLU A 189 17.17 12.47 24.83
CA GLU A 189 18.35 11.67 25.23
C GLU A 189 19.41 12.53 25.96
N VAL A 190 19.47 13.82 25.62
CA VAL A 190 20.43 14.76 26.23
C VAL A 190 20.05 15.09 27.67
N GLU A 191 18.76 15.16 28.01
CA GLU A 191 18.32 15.37 29.39
C GLU A 191 18.64 14.15 30.28
N VAL A 192 18.56 12.92 29.76
CA VAL A 192 18.95 11.70 30.49
C VAL A 192 20.47 11.66 30.71
N LEU A 193 21.26 12.00 29.69
CA LEU A 193 22.72 12.04 29.80
C LEU A 193 23.19 13.16 30.75
N LYS A 194 22.50 14.29 30.75
CA LYS A 194 22.73 15.43 31.65
C LYS A 194 22.39 15.07 33.10
N GLN A 195 21.32 14.32 33.34
CA GLN A 195 20.98 13.81 34.67
C GLN A 195 22.02 12.81 35.19
N MET A 196 22.57 11.95 34.32
CA MET A 196 23.69 11.06 34.68
C MET A 196 24.97 11.84 35.01
N LEU A 197 25.28 12.89 34.25
CA LEU A 197 26.45 13.74 34.50
C LEU A 197 26.33 14.51 35.82
N PHE A 198 25.15 15.05 36.14
CA PHE A 198 24.91 15.71 37.44
C PHE A 198 25.08 14.74 38.62
N GLY A 199 24.65 13.49 38.47
CA GLY A 199 24.85 12.45 39.49
C GLY A 199 26.33 12.17 39.76
N VAL A 200 27.14 12.03 38.70
CA VAL A 200 28.59 11.80 38.81
C VAL A 200 29.30 13.01 39.43
N VAL A 201 28.93 14.22 39.03
CA VAL A 201 29.50 15.46 39.58
C VAL A 201 29.16 15.61 41.07
N LEU A 202 27.90 15.38 41.47
CA LEU A 202 27.50 15.44 42.89
C LEU A 202 28.24 14.39 43.73
N CYS A 203 28.46 13.19 43.20
CA CYS A 203 29.20 12.14 43.89
C CYS A 203 30.68 12.53 44.08
N ALA A 204 31.33 13.03 43.03
CA ALA A 204 32.70 13.55 43.10
C ALA A 204 32.83 14.71 44.09
N LEU A 205 31.88 15.65 44.09
CA LEU A 205 31.85 16.78 45.01
C LEU A 205 31.63 16.34 46.46
N ALA A 206 30.78 15.33 46.70
CA ALA A 206 30.61 14.74 48.04
C ALA A 206 31.91 14.08 48.54
N THR A 207 32.67 13.40 47.66
CA THR A 207 33.97 12.83 48.02
C THR A 207 35.04 13.88 48.28
N LEU A 208 34.99 15.02 47.59
CA LEU A 208 35.87 16.17 47.83
C LEU A 208 35.53 16.90 49.14
N ALA A 209 34.23 17.08 49.42
CA ALA A 209 33.77 17.67 50.68
C ALA A 209 34.15 16.81 51.89
N ALA A 210 34.09 15.47 51.77
CA ALA A 210 34.56 14.55 52.79
C ALA A 210 36.08 14.60 53.03
N LYS A 211 36.85 15.14 52.07
CA LYS A 211 38.31 15.30 52.16
C LYS A 211 38.74 16.62 52.80
N GLY A 212 37.81 17.54 53.06
CA GLY A 212 38.02 18.71 53.93
C GLY A 212 38.61 19.97 53.28
N ASP A 213 38.57 20.12 51.95
CA ASP A 213 39.11 21.31 51.28
C ASP A 213 38.07 22.45 51.20
N LEU A 214 38.06 23.31 52.23
CA LEU A 214 37.13 24.44 52.44
C LEU A 214 37.14 25.54 51.35
N VAL A 215 38.13 25.56 50.46
CA VAL A 215 38.23 26.57 49.40
C VAL A 215 37.29 26.25 48.24
N TYR A 216 37.12 24.97 47.89
CA TYR A 216 36.31 24.55 46.73
C TYR A 216 34.80 24.66 46.97
N THR A 217 34.35 24.53 48.23
CA THR A 217 32.92 24.64 48.58
C THR A 217 32.38 26.07 48.43
N SER A 218 33.20 27.09 48.70
CA SER A 218 32.81 28.51 48.58
C SER A 218 32.68 28.96 47.12
N ILE A 219 33.61 28.55 46.25
CA ILE A 219 33.56 28.82 44.80
C ILE A 219 32.32 28.17 44.19
N PHE A 220 31.98 26.95 44.63
CA PHE A 220 30.82 26.24 44.13
C PHE A 220 29.48 26.87 44.58
N MET A 221 29.35 27.25 45.85
CA MET A 221 28.18 28.00 46.33
C MET A 221 28.02 29.33 45.59
N GLY A 222 29.13 30.01 45.28
CA GLY A 222 29.13 31.21 44.45
C GLY A 222 28.63 30.96 43.02
N ALA A 223 29.09 29.88 42.37
CA ALA A 223 28.67 29.51 41.02
C ALA A 223 27.20 29.09 40.96
N VAL A 224 26.72 28.31 41.93
CA VAL A 224 25.31 27.90 42.02
C VAL A 224 24.41 29.10 42.30
N ALA A 225 24.83 30.02 43.18
CA ALA A 225 24.10 31.26 43.44
C ALA A 225 24.06 32.16 42.19
N ALA A 226 25.15 32.26 41.44
CA ALA A 226 25.20 33.03 40.20
C ALA A 226 24.30 32.44 39.10
N MET A 227 24.29 31.12 38.94
CA MET A 227 23.39 30.43 38.00
C MET A 227 21.93 30.56 38.40
N ALA A 228 21.61 30.42 39.69
CA ALA A 228 20.25 30.62 40.21
C ALA A 228 19.79 32.08 40.05
N GLY A 229 20.68 33.04 40.29
CA GLY A 229 20.44 34.47 40.08
C GLY A 229 20.17 34.80 38.61
N HIS A 230 21.00 34.28 37.69
CA HIS A 230 20.81 34.46 36.25
C HIS A 230 19.48 33.85 35.78
N TRP A 231 19.13 32.66 36.27
CA TRP A 231 17.88 31.99 35.89
C TRP A 231 16.62 32.70 36.43
N LEU A 232 16.69 33.23 37.67
CA LEU A 232 15.60 34.04 38.23
C LEU A 232 15.47 35.40 37.53
N SER A 233 16.59 36.00 37.10
CA SER A 233 16.59 37.24 36.31
C SER A 233 15.93 37.05 34.94
N ASP A 234 16.28 35.98 34.21
CA ASP A 234 15.70 35.69 32.88
C ASP A 234 14.19 35.35 32.98
N LYS A 235 13.75 34.72 34.08
CA LYS A 235 12.31 34.53 34.35
C LYS A 235 11.60 35.81 34.79
N GLY A 236 12.27 36.71 35.52
CA GLY A 236 11.73 37.99 35.97
C GLY A 236 11.45 38.94 34.80
N ASP A 237 12.39 39.05 33.86
CA ASP A 237 12.26 39.92 32.69
C ASP A 237 11.15 39.44 31.74
N ARG A 238 10.91 38.13 31.64
CA ARG A 238 9.77 37.58 30.86
C ARG A 238 8.42 37.86 31.52
N LEU A 239 8.34 37.85 32.84
CA LEU A 239 7.11 38.13 33.59
C LEU A 239 6.77 39.62 33.56
N PHE A 240 7.77 40.51 33.69
CA PHE A 240 7.58 41.96 33.66
C PHE A 240 7.21 42.46 32.25
N ASN A 241 7.82 41.91 31.19
CA ASN A 241 7.46 42.25 29.81
C ASN A 241 6.04 41.80 29.43
N ASN A 242 5.55 40.68 29.96
CA ASN A 242 4.16 40.26 29.76
C ASN A 242 3.15 41.14 30.53
N PHE A 243 3.55 41.71 31.67
CA PHE A 243 2.70 42.61 32.45
C PHE A 243 2.62 44.03 31.86
N LEU A 244 3.71 44.54 31.30
CA LEU A 244 3.74 45.86 30.63
C LEU A 244 3.04 45.86 29.26
N LYS A 245 2.93 44.71 28.58
CA LYS A 245 2.28 44.59 27.27
C LYS A 245 0.76 44.33 27.36
N GLY A 246 0.22 44.26 28.58
CA GLY A 246 -1.18 43.94 28.88
C GLY A 246 -2.04 45.09 29.40
N ARG A 247 -1.66 46.36 29.17
CA ARG A 247 -2.49 47.53 29.49
C ARG A 247 -2.58 48.50 28.31
#